data_AF-A0A626QDB2-F1
#
_entry.id   AF-A0A626QDB2-F1
#
_cell.length_a   1.000
_cell.length_b   1.000
_cell.length_c   1.000
_cell.angle_alpha   90.00
_cell.angle_beta   90.00
_cell.angle_gamma   90.00
#
_symmetry.space_group_name_H-M   'P 1'
#
loop_
_entity.id
_entity.type
_entity.pdbx_description
1 polymer ?
#
loop_
_entity_poly.entity_id
_entity_poly.type
_entity_poly.pdbx_seq_one_letter_code
_entity_poly.pdbx_strand_id
1 'polypeptide(L)'
;KNKNKNGTYDYGAFQINTIWANKLASDFGVKAEQLQHDFCASAMASAYILKYNIILEGGDFWQGVGRYHSNTPARKAWYIGKVYQNSLRF
;
A
#
# COMPACT_ATOMS: atom_id res chain seq x y z
N LYS A 1 11.06 1.88 -9.18
CA LYS A 1 11.04 2.58 -7.88
C LYS A 1 10.83 4.06 -8.12
N ASN A 2 9.93 4.70 -7.37
CA ASN A 2 9.67 6.13 -7.45
C ASN A 2 10.19 6.81 -6.18
N LYS A 3 10.92 7.93 -6.28
CA LYS A 3 11.49 8.63 -5.12
C LYS A 3 10.51 9.71 -4.64
N ASN A 4 10.18 9.67 -3.36
CA ASN A 4 9.31 10.65 -2.70
C ASN A 4 10.11 11.83 -2.14
N LYS A 5 9.43 12.98 -1.96
CA LYS A 5 10.05 14.22 -1.45
C LYS A 5 10.65 14.07 -0.05
N ASN A 6 10.14 13.14 0.75
CA ASN A 6 10.62 12.82 2.09
C ASN A 6 11.76 11.77 2.12
N GLY A 7 12.33 11.42 0.96
CA GLY A 7 13.44 10.47 0.85
C GLY A 7 13.03 8.99 0.85
N THR A 8 11.73 8.67 1.03
CA THR A 8 11.22 7.31 0.85
C THR A 8 11.08 6.95 -0.63
N TYR A 9 10.86 5.67 -0.90
CA TYR A 9 10.62 5.15 -2.24
C TYR A 9 9.33 4.32 -2.27
N ASP A 10 8.67 4.32 -3.43
CA ASP A 10 7.58 3.40 -3.73
C ASP A 10 8.09 2.33 -4.72
N TYR A 11 7.89 1.06 -4.35
CA TYR A 11 8.40 -0.12 -5.04
C TYR A 11 7.30 -0.81 -5.85
N GLY A 12 7.67 -1.27 -7.04
CA GLY A 12 6.84 -2.13 -7.88
C GLY A 12 5.54 -1.49 -8.41
N ALA A 13 4.71 -2.33 -9.01
CA ALA A 13 3.43 -1.93 -9.62
C ALA A 13 2.41 -1.44 -8.58
N PHE A 14 2.47 -1.98 -7.36
CA PHE A 14 1.54 -1.67 -6.27
C PHE A 14 2.01 -0.52 -5.37
N GLN A 15 3.10 0.16 -5.75
CA GLN A 15 3.64 1.36 -5.08
C GLN A 15 3.81 1.17 -3.57
N ILE A 16 4.45 0.06 -3.17
CA ILE A 16 4.67 -0.25 -1.76
C ILE A 16 5.73 0.72 -1.22
N ASN A 17 5.42 1.49 -0.18
CA ASN A 17 6.35 2.49 0.36
C ASN A 17 7.49 1.83 1.18
N THR A 18 8.64 2.50 1.27
CA THR A 18 9.79 2.09 2.13
C THR A 18 9.40 1.69 3.55
N ILE A 19 8.43 2.35 4.18
CA ILE A 19 7.97 1.98 5.53
C ILE A 19 7.44 0.54 5.55
N TRP A 20 6.63 0.17 4.56
CA TRP A 20 6.11 -1.18 4.40
C TRP A 20 7.19 -2.16 3.96
N ALA A 21 8.08 -1.77 3.06
CA ALA A 21 9.20 -2.61 2.64
C ALA A 21 10.07 -3.03 3.84
N ASN A 22 10.39 -2.08 4.73
CA ASN A 22 11.16 -2.37 5.94
C ASN A 22 10.41 -3.29 6.90
N LYS A 23 9.09 -3.07 7.07
CA LYS A 23 8.25 -3.94 7.91
C LYS A 23 8.20 -5.37 7.36
N LEU A 24 7.98 -5.53 6.05
CA LEU A 24 7.92 -6.85 5.40
C LEU A 24 9.28 -7.56 5.42
N ALA A 25 10.38 -6.82 5.28
CA ALA A 25 11.73 -7.37 5.44
C ALA A 25 11.96 -7.89 6.86
N SER A 26 11.56 -7.11 7.87
CA SER A 26 11.69 -7.49 9.28
C SER A 26 10.79 -8.66 9.67
N ASP A 27 9.53 -8.64 9.25
CA ASP A 27 8.52 -9.61 9.69
C ASP A 27 8.63 -10.94 8.92
N PHE A 28 9.04 -10.90 7.64
CA PHE A 28 8.93 -12.04 6.73
C PHE A 28 10.18 -12.28 5.85
N GLY A 29 11.22 -11.45 5.96
CA GLY A 29 12.41 -11.57 5.12
C GLY A 29 12.20 -11.16 3.65
N VAL A 30 11.11 -10.46 3.34
CA VAL A 30 10.82 -9.99 1.97
C VAL A 30 11.74 -8.82 1.62
N LYS A 31 12.54 -8.98 0.56
CA LYS A 31 13.51 -7.97 0.12
C LYS A 31 12.86 -6.90 -0.76
N ALA A 32 13.38 -5.67 -0.68
CA ALA A 32 12.90 -4.55 -1.50
C ALA A 32 13.03 -4.84 -3.01
N GLU A 33 14.06 -5.59 -3.42
CA GLU A 33 14.26 -6.03 -4.81
C GLU A 33 13.12 -6.92 -5.29
N GLN A 34 12.60 -7.81 -4.43
CA GLN A 34 11.44 -8.65 -4.75
C GLN A 34 10.20 -7.78 -4.94
N LEU A 35 9.96 -6.82 -4.04
CA LEU A 35 8.83 -5.88 -4.17
C LEU A 35 8.92 -5.04 -5.46
N GLN A 36 10.13 -4.74 -5.92
CA GLN A 36 10.39 -3.91 -7.08
C GLN A 36 10.29 -4.65 -8.41
N HIS A 37 10.76 -5.90 -8.46
CA HIS A 37 10.98 -6.62 -9.72
C HIS A 37 10.15 -7.89 -9.88
N ASP A 38 9.65 -8.48 -8.79
CA ASP A 38 8.75 -9.62 -8.83
C ASP A 38 7.30 -9.14 -8.65
N PHE A 39 6.52 -9.26 -9.74
CA PHE A 39 5.13 -8.82 -9.75
C PHE A 39 4.27 -9.61 -8.75
N CYS A 40 4.48 -10.93 -8.63
CA CYS A 40 3.73 -11.78 -7.71
C CYS A 40 4.05 -11.43 -6.26
N ALA A 41 5.33 -11.23 -5.93
CA ALA A 41 5.73 -10.78 -4.59
C ALA A 41 5.13 -9.41 -4.26
N SER A 42 5.16 -8.46 -5.21
CA SER A 42 4.56 -7.14 -5.06
C SER A 42 3.04 -7.20 -4.85
N ALA A 43 2.34 -8.05 -5.61
CA ALA A 43 0.90 -8.26 -5.48
C ALA A 43 0.53 -8.84 -4.11
N MET A 44 1.19 -9.93 -3.69
CA MET A 44 0.93 -10.57 -2.39
C MET A 44 1.23 -9.63 -1.23
N ALA A 45 2.34 -8.89 -1.29
CA ALA A 45 2.67 -7.90 -0.28
C ALA A 45 1.61 -6.79 -0.20
N SER A 46 1.14 -6.28 -1.34
CA SER A 46 0.08 -5.26 -1.35
C SER A 46 -1.24 -5.77 -0.77
N ALA A 47 -1.62 -7.02 -1.06
CA ALA A 47 -2.82 -7.66 -0.52
C ALA A 47 -2.72 -7.83 1.00
N TYR A 48 -1.57 -8.27 1.51
CA TYR A 48 -1.29 -8.35 2.94
C TYR A 48 -1.42 -6.97 3.61
N ILE A 49 -0.77 -5.94 3.05
CA ILE A 49 -0.83 -4.57 3.57
C ILE A 49 -2.27 -4.06 3.59
N LEU A 50 -3.03 -4.26 2.51
CA LEU A 50 -4.43 -3.87 2.44
C LEU A 50 -5.26 -4.56 3.54
N LYS A 51 -5.14 -5.89 3.67
CA LYS A 51 -5.87 -6.64 4.71
C LYS A 51 -5.50 -6.17 6.12
N TYR A 52 -4.22 -5.94 6.38
CA TYR A 52 -3.76 -5.39 7.65
C TYR A 52 -4.42 -4.04 7.97
N ASN A 53 -4.47 -3.13 7.00
CA ASN A 53 -5.09 -1.82 7.20
C ASN A 53 -6.62 -1.91 7.37
N ILE A 54 -7.30 -2.83 6.69
CA ILE A 54 -8.73 -3.10 6.90
C ILE A 54 -8.98 -3.54 8.34
N ILE A 55 -8.14 -4.46 8.87
CA ILE A 55 -8.25 -4.92 10.26
C ILE A 55 -8.07 -3.75 11.24
N LEU A 56 -7.09 -2.88 10.99
CA LEU A 56 -6.83 -1.70 11.85
C LEU A 56 -7.93 -0.64 11.80
N GLU A 57 -8.80 -0.64 10.79
CA GLU A 57 -9.97 0.23 10.66
C GLU A 57 -11.26 -0.48 11.11
N GLY A 58 -11.14 -1.51 11.96
CA GLY A 58 -12.30 -2.21 12.50
C GLY A 58 -13.06 -3.06 11.47
N GLY A 59 -12.41 -3.42 10.35
CA GLY A 59 -13.02 -4.20 9.28
C GLY A 59 -13.66 -3.37 8.16
N ASP A 60 -13.66 -2.03 8.26
CA ASP A 60 -14.16 -1.19 7.17
C ASP A 60 -13.23 -1.24 5.96
N PHE A 61 -13.77 -1.76 4.85
CA PHE A 61 -13.03 -1.94 3.61
C PHE A 61 -12.51 -0.62 3.04
N TRP A 62 -13.38 0.39 2.93
CA TRP A 62 -13.02 1.67 2.32
C TRP A 62 -12.03 2.45 3.18
N GLN A 63 -12.21 2.44 4.50
CA GLN A 63 -11.24 3.02 5.41
C GLN A 63 -9.89 2.31 5.30
N GLY A 64 -9.88 0.98 5.18
CA GLY A 64 -8.65 0.21 4.93
C GLY A 64 -7.96 0.57 3.62
N VAL A 65 -8.71 0.70 2.52
CA VAL A 65 -8.21 1.19 1.21
C VAL A 65 -7.58 2.57 1.36
N GLY A 66 -8.25 3.49 2.04
CA GLY A 66 -7.71 4.82 2.28
C GLY A 66 -6.44 4.80 3.13
N ARG A 67 -6.42 3.98 4.20
CA ARG A 67 -5.28 3.87 5.12
C ARG A 67 -4.06 3.23 4.46
N TYR A 68 -4.24 2.35 3.47
CA TYR A 68 -3.15 1.85 2.62
C TYR A 68 -2.29 3.01 2.07
N HIS A 69 -2.95 4.10 1.66
CA HIS A 69 -2.26 5.30 1.19
C HIS A 69 -1.78 6.20 2.32
N SER A 70 -2.65 6.51 3.30
CA SER A 70 -2.31 7.38 4.42
C SER A 70 -3.33 7.32 5.55
N ASN A 71 -2.87 7.38 6.80
CA ASN A 71 -3.75 7.51 7.97
C ASN A 71 -4.21 8.97 8.23
N THR A 72 -3.70 9.95 7.49
CA THR A 72 -4.16 11.35 7.63
C THR A 72 -5.59 11.48 7.06
N PRO A 73 -6.60 11.93 7.83
CA PRO A 73 -8.02 11.87 7.42
C PRO A 73 -8.31 12.45 6.03
N ALA A 74 -7.78 13.64 5.71
CA ALA A 74 -7.99 14.27 4.41
C ALA A 74 -7.36 13.47 3.24
N ARG A 75 -6.16 12.91 3.43
CA ARG A 75 -5.48 12.10 2.41
C ARG A 75 -6.17 10.75 2.23
N LYS A 76 -6.64 10.15 3.33
CA LYS A 76 -7.44 8.93 3.36
C LYS A 76 -8.71 9.09 2.52
N ALA A 77 -9.50 10.13 2.81
CA ALA A 77 -10.74 10.42 2.09
C ALA A 77 -10.52 10.71 0.61
N TRP A 78 -9.51 11.51 0.27
CA TRP A 78 -9.15 11.78 -1.13
C TRP A 78 -8.79 10.49 -1.90
N TYR A 79 -7.99 9.61 -1.30
CA TYR A 79 -7.57 8.37 -1.94
C TYR A 79 -8.73 7.39 -2.11
N ILE A 80 -9.63 7.28 -1.12
CA ILE A 80 -10.88 6.50 -1.23
C ILE A 80 -11.68 6.98 -2.45
N GLY A 81 -11.91 8.29 -2.56
CA GLY A 81 -12.63 8.86 -3.70
C GLY A 81 -11.97 8.51 -5.03
N LYS A 82 -10.64 8.63 -5.12
CA LYS A 82 -9.87 8.29 -6.32
C LYS A 82 -10.02 6.81 -6.71
N VAL A 83 -9.89 5.89 -5.75
CA VAL A 83 -10.01 4.45 -6.01
C VAL A 83 -11.44 4.07 -6.37
N TYR A 84 -12.42 4.63 -5.66
CA TYR A 84 -13.85 4.42 -5.95
C TYR A 84 -14.19 4.85 -7.38
N GLN A 85 -13.80 6.05 -7.80
CA GLN A 85 -14.04 6.53 -9.17
C GLN A 85 -13.35 5.66 -10.23
N ASN A 86 -12.19 5.09 -9.93
CA ASN A 86 -11.53 4.16 -10.83
C ASN A 86 -12.24 2.79 -10.89
N SER A 87 -12.83 2.32 -9.79
CA SER A 87 -13.56 1.03 -9.76
C SER A 87 -14.84 1.05 -10.60
N LEU A 88 -15.44 2.21 -10.83
CA LEU A 88 -16.65 2.36 -11.66
C LEU A 88 -16.36 2.30 -13.18
N ARG A 89 -15.10 2.18 -13.58
CA ARG A 89 -14.69 2.14 -15.00
C ARG A 89 -14.61 0.70 -15.55
N PHE A 90 -14.90 -0.28 -14.71
CA PHE A 90 -14.99 -1.70 -15.04
C PHE A 90 -16.44 -2.16 -14.91
#